data_AF-A0A4P8J021-F1
#
_entry.id   AF-A0A4P8J021-F1
#
_cell.length_a   1.000
_cell.length_b   1.000
_cell.length_c   1.000
_cell.angle_alpha   90.00
_cell.angle_beta   90.00
_cell.angle_gamma   90.00
#
_symmetry.space_group_name_H-M   'P 1'
#
loop_
_entity.id
_entity.type
_entity.pdbx_description
1 polymer ?
#
loop_
_entity_poly.entity_id
_entity_poly.type
_entity_poly.pdbx_seq_one_letter_code
_entity_poly.pdbx_strand_id
1 'polypeptide(L)' 'MESENEPLLAWDHALYRKARAVALSVRAIRKAQGKPCHEDFEPDSPEFLAAEESLVCDLLSAIAALPD' A
#
# COMPACT_ATOMS: atom_id res chain seq x y z
N MET A 1 22.49 -8.03 19.64
CA MET A 1 21.08 -8.23 19.25
C MET A 1 21.11 -8.63 17.80
N GLU A 2 20.98 -9.93 17.52
CA GLU A 2 20.83 -10.41 16.15
C GLU A 2 19.51 -9.81 15.63
N SER A 3 19.59 -8.96 14.61
CA SER A 3 18.40 -8.62 13.85
C SER A 3 17.98 -9.92 13.15
N GLU A 4 16.98 -10.59 13.70
CA GLU A 4 16.31 -11.70 13.03
C GLU A 4 15.84 -11.17 11.68
N ASN A 5 16.60 -11.48 10.62
CA ASN A 5 16.21 -11.23 9.24
C ASN A 5 14.96 -12.08 9.02
N GLU A 6 13.78 -11.46 9.18
CA GLU A 6 12.53 -12.06 8.74
C GLU A 6 12.73 -12.51 7.29
N PRO A 7 12.54 -13.80 6.98
CA PRO A 7 12.75 -14.28 5.62
C PRO A 7 11.77 -13.53 4.71
N LEU A 8 12.33 -12.80 3.73
CA LEU A 8 11.55 -12.19 2.66
C LEU A 8 10.63 -13.28 2.08
N LEU A 9 9.31 -13.06 2.18
CA LEU A 9 8.34 -14.02 1.70
C LEU A 9 8.59 -14.27 0.20
N ALA A 10 8.81 -15.53 -0.16
CA ALA A 10 8.96 -15.92 -1.55
C ALA A 10 7.73 -15.48 -2.38
N TRP A 11 7.92 -15.19 -3.67
CA TRP A 11 6.85 -14.66 -4.53
C TRP A 11 5.64 -15.59 -4.68
N ASP A 12 5.82 -16.89 -4.49
CA ASP A 12 4.77 -17.91 -4.51
C ASP A 12 4.07 -18.08 -3.16
N HIS A 13 4.63 -17.50 -2.09
CA HIS A 13 4.07 -17.55 -0.74
C HIS A 13 2.65 -17.00 -0.73
N ALA A 14 1.72 -17.76 -0.13
CA ALA A 14 0.29 -17.44 -0.19
C ALA A 14 -0.03 -16.05 0.40
N LEU A 15 0.65 -15.67 1.48
CA LEU A 15 0.48 -14.35 2.09
C LEU A 15 0.97 -13.22 1.17
N TYR A 16 2.10 -13.40 0.49
CA TYR A 16 2.62 -12.42 -0.46
C TYR A 16 1.64 -12.23 -1.62
N ARG A 17 1.12 -13.32 -2.19
CA ARG A 17 0.10 -13.25 -3.26
C ARG A 17 -1.17 -12.54 -2.82
N LYS A 18 -1.65 -12.80 -1.59
CA LYS A 18 -2.82 -12.11 -1.03
C LYS A 18 -2.54 -10.62 -0.83
N ALA A 19 -1.42 -10.26 -0.22
CA ALA A 19 -1.03 -8.85 -0.02
C ALA A 19 -0.92 -8.11 -1.36
N ARG A 20 -0.30 -8.73 -2.36
CA ARG A 20 -0.20 -8.18 -3.72
C ARG A 20 -1.56 -7.99 -4.38
N ALA A 21 -2.47 -8.95 -4.23
CA ALA A 21 -3.84 -8.82 -4.74
C ALA A 21 -4.57 -7.63 -4.09
N VAL A 22 -4.46 -7.48 -2.77
CA VAL A 22 -5.04 -6.34 -2.04
C VAL A 22 -4.44 -5.02 -2.53
N ALA A 23 -3.12 -4.93 -2.67
CA ALA A 23 -2.44 -3.73 -3.16
C ALA A 23 -2.94 -3.32 -4.56
N LEU A 24 -3.08 -4.30 -5.49
CA LEU A 24 -3.62 -4.05 -6.82
C LEU A 24 -5.08 -3.58 -6.78
N SER A 25 -5.91 -4.16 -5.91
CA SER A 25 -7.31 -3.74 -5.74
C SER A 25 -7.42 -2.31 -5.21
N VAL A 26 -6.64 -1.96 -4.17
CA VAL A 26 -6.61 -0.60 -3.61
C VAL A 26 -6.18 0.40 -4.67
N ARG A 27 -5.15 0.09 -5.45
CA ARG A 27 -4.70 0.91 -6.58
C ARG A 27 -5.82 1.16 -7.59
N ALA A 28 -6.52 0.10 -8.02
CA ALA A 28 -7.60 0.21 -8.98
C ALA A 28 -8.74 1.12 -8.46
N ILE A 29 -9.12 0.97 -7.19
CA ILE A 29 -10.13 1.83 -6.55
C ILE A 29 -9.70 3.29 -6.53
N ARG A 30 -8.45 3.58 -6.12
CA ARG A 30 -7.93 4.96 -6.09
C ARG A 30 -7.95 5.61 -7.47
N LYS A 31 -7.49 4.88 -8.50
CA LYS A 31 -7.53 5.36 -9.89
C LYS A 31 -8.96 5.66 -10.35
N ALA A 32 -9.93 4.80 -10.00
CA ALA A 32 -11.34 5.05 -10.30
C ALA A 32 -11.91 6.28 -9.58
N GLN A 33 -11.37 6.64 -8.42
CA GLN A 33 -11.70 7.87 -7.69
C GLN A 33 -10.98 9.12 -8.22
N GLY A 34 -10.13 8.99 -9.24
CA GLY A 34 -9.29 10.08 -9.74
C GLY A 34 -8.16 10.47 -8.79
N LYS A 35 -7.86 9.64 -7.78
CA LYS A 35 -6.76 9.87 -6.85
C LYS A 35 -5.45 9.31 -7.41
N PRO A 36 -4.33 10.04 -7.31
CA PRO A 36 -3.04 9.54 -7.75
C PRO A 36 -2.55 8.38 -6.85
N CYS A 37 -1.76 7.48 -7.44
CA CYS A 37 -1.02 6.43 -6.74
C CYS A 37 0.46 6.79 -6.74
N HIS A 38 1.18 6.52 -5.65
CA HIS A 38 2.62 6.84 -5.54
C HIS A 38 3.45 6.20 -6.66
N GLU A 39 3.07 4.99 -7.11
CA GLU A 39 3.69 4.25 -8.22
C GLU A 39 3.59 4.96 -9.58
N ASP A 40 2.78 6.03 -9.69
CA ASP A 40 2.66 6.84 -10.90
C ASP A 40 3.71 7.99 -10.93
N PHE A 41 4.53 8.15 -9.87
CA PHE A 41 5.60 9.15 -9.75
C PHE A 41 6.98 8.51 -9.57
N GLU A 42 8.03 9.31 -9.73
CA GLU A 42 9.40 8.85 -9.46
C GLU A 42 9.57 8.56 -7.95
N PRO A 43 10.22 7.44 -7.58
CA PRO A 43 10.51 7.15 -6.18
C PRO A 43 11.19 8.33 -5.47
N ASP A 44 10.79 8.60 -4.23
CA ASP A 44 11.30 9.68 -3.37
C ASP A 44 11.04 11.11 -3.88
N SER A 45 10.29 11.30 -4.98
CA SER A 45 9.87 12.63 -5.40
C SER A 45 8.86 13.23 -4.40
N PRO A 46 8.73 14.57 -4.32
CA PRO A 46 7.70 15.19 -3.49
C PRO A 46 6.28 14.67 -3.78
N GLU A 47 5.97 14.42 -5.05
CA GLU A 47 4.68 13.88 -5.49
C GLU A 47 4.47 12.42 -5.06
N PHE A 48 5.53 11.61 -5.10
CA PHE A 48 5.53 10.24 -4.59
C PHE A 48 5.18 10.21 -3.10
N LEU A 49 5.91 11.00 -2.29
CA LEU A 49 5.72 11.09 -0.85
C LEU A 49 4.32 11.60 -0.49
N ALA A 50 3.83 12.62 -1.20
CA ALA A 50 2.47 13.13 -1.01
C ALA A 50 1.39 12.10 -1.37
N ALA A 51 1.60 11.30 -2.41
CA ALA A 51 0.67 10.25 -2.81
C ALA A 51 0.70 9.05 -1.84
N GLU A 52 1.85 8.72 -1.27
CA GLU A 52 1.95 7.75 -0.16
C GLU A 52 1.22 8.23 1.09
N GLU A 53 1.48 9.46 1.54
CA GLU A 53 0.82 10.03 2.71
C GLU A 53 -0.70 10.06 2.52
N SER A 54 -1.17 10.47 1.34
CA SER A 54 -2.61 10.43 1.00
C SER A 54 -3.19 9.02 1.07
N LEU A 55 -2.47 8.01 0.58
CA LEU A 55 -2.90 6.61 0.67
C LEU A 55 -3.01 6.15 2.13
N VAL A 56 -2.01 6.45 2.95
CA VAL A 56 -1.99 6.07 4.38
C VAL A 56 -3.15 6.73 5.12
N CYS A 57 -3.37 8.03 4.92
CA CYS A 57 -4.49 8.76 5.53
C CYS A 57 -5.85 8.16 5.14
N ASP A 58 -6.05 7.81 3.87
CA ASP A 58 -7.29 7.18 3.40
C ASP A 58 -7.49 5.79 4.05
N LEU A 59 -6.43 4.99 4.17
CA LEU A 59 -6.49 3.67 4.80
C LEU A 59 -6.78 3.76 6.30
N LEU A 60 -6.08 4.64 7.04
CA LEU A 60 -6.32 4.86 8.46
C LEU A 60 -7.74 5.35 8.72
N SER A 61 -8.24 6.26 7.88
CA SER A 61 -9.63 6.75 7.98
C SER A 61 -10.64 5.62 7.73
N ALA A 62 -10.38 4.75 6.75
CA ALA A 62 -11.23 3.61 6.45
C ALA A 62 -11.24 2.60 7.60
N ILE A 63 -10.08 2.31 8.22
CA ILE A 63 -9.96 1.40 9.37
C ILE A 63 -10.70 1.99 10.58
N ALA A 64 -10.50 3.28 10.87
CA ALA A 64 -11.17 3.95 12.00
C ALA A 64 -12.70 4.03 11.84
N ALA A 65 -13.21 3.95 10.61
CA ALA A 65 -14.63 3.95 10.31
C ALA A 65 -15.30 2.57 10.43
N LEU A 66 -14.54 1.49 10.65
CA LEU A 66 -15.10 0.16 10.86
C LEU A 66 -15.68 0.06 12.28
N PRO A 67 -16.93 -0.41 12.45
CA PRO A 67 -17.47 -0.72 13.77
C PRO A 67 -16.75 -1.94 14.37
N ASP A 68 -16.65 -1.97 15.70
CA ASP A 68 -16.09 -3.11 16.47
C ASP A 68 -16.80 -4.44 16.21
#